data_AF-X1NAZ2-F1
#
_entry.id   AF-X1NAZ2-F1
#
_cell.length_a   1.000
_cell.length_b   1.000
_cell.length_c   1.000
_cell.angle_alpha   90.00
_cell.angle_beta   90.00
_cell.angle_gamma   90.00
#
_symmetry.space_group_name_H-M   'P 1'
#
loop_
_entity.id
_entity.type
_entity.pdbx_description
1 polymer ?
#
loop_
_entity_poly.entity_id
_entity_poly.type
_entity_poly.pdbx_seq_one_letter_code
_entity_poly.pdbx_strand_id
1 'polypeptide(L)'
;MKISNQKGVSLLLTILIMAALLAIAIGVTRLSLGEIKLIRDIPNSLIAYYAADSGIERALYEERIGGGAADQADCSVNLDNDSKYGVNVSQIGETVVIKSTGCYKDIRRAIEVSF
;
A
#
# COMPACT_ATOMS: atom_id res chain seq x y z
N MET A 1 40.01 54.14 23.48
CA MET A 1 39.00 53.13 23.86
C MET A 1 38.54 52.42 22.59
N LYS A 2 38.98 51.17 22.36
CA LYS A 2 38.72 50.42 21.12
C LYS A 2 37.34 49.76 21.25
N ILE A 3 36.32 50.34 20.61
CA ILE A 3 34.97 49.77 20.61
C ILE A 3 34.99 48.57 19.64
N SER A 4 34.87 47.36 20.15
CA SER A 4 34.86 46.15 19.34
C SER A 4 33.52 46.03 18.60
N ASN A 5 33.57 46.05 17.27
CA ASN A 5 32.41 46.04 16.38
C ASN A 5 31.82 44.63 16.19
N GLN A 6 31.62 43.86 17.28
CA GLN A 6 31.18 42.46 17.22
C GLN A 6 29.66 42.27 17.01
N LYS A 7 28.87 43.36 17.07
CA LYS A 7 27.41 43.32 16.88
C LYS A 7 27.00 42.89 15.46
N GLY A 8 27.74 43.32 14.44
CA GLY A 8 27.46 42.93 13.04
C GLY A 8 27.76 41.46 12.75
N VAL A 9 28.80 40.91 13.39
CA VAL A 9 29.19 39.49 13.23
C VAL A 9 28.17 38.57 13.90
N SER A 10 27.66 38.95 15.08
CA SER A 10 26.59 38.21 15.75
C SER A 10 25.32 38.15 14.89
N LEU A 11 24.92 39.26 14.27
CA LEU A 11 23.74 39.30 13.38
C LEU A 11 23.92 38.35 12.18
N LEU A 12 25.08 38.40 11.52
CA LEU A 12 25.40 37.53 10.38
C LEU A 12 25.36 36.05 10.76
N LEU A 13 25.91 35.69 11.93
CA LEU A 13 25.85 34.34 12.45
C LEU A 13 24.41 33.87 12.70
N THR A 14 23.55 34.72 13.28
CA THR A 14 22.14 34.37 13.50
C THR A 14 21.38 34.13 12.20
N ILE A 15 21.65 34.94 11.16
CA ILE A 15 21.03 34.78 9.84
C ILE A 15 21.47 33.47 9.19
N LEU A 16 22.76 33.12 9.28
CA LEU A 16 23.28 31.85 8.74
C LEU A 16 22.67 30.64 9.46
N ILE A 17 22.53 30.71 10.78
CA ILE A 17 21.89 29.64 11.56
C ILE A 17 20.41 29.53 11.20
N MET A 18 19.68 30.64 11.10
CA MET A 18 18.27 30.62 10.67
C MET A 18 18.13 30.06 9.25
N ALA A 19 19.01 30.43 8.32
CA ALA A 19 18.99 29.92 6.96
C ALA A 19 19.23 28.40 6.92
N ALA A 20 20.17 27.90 7.72
CA ALA A 20 20.42 26.46 7.84
C ALA A 20 19.21 25.71 8.43
N LEU A 21 18.60 26.24 9.49
CA LEU A 21 17.38 25.67 10.09
C LEU A 21 16.21 25.67 9.10
N LEU A 22 16.03 26.74 8.35
CA LEU A 22 14.99 26.84 7.33
C LEU A 22 15.19 25.80 6.22
N ALA A 23 16.42 25.62 5.76
CA ALA A 23 16.75 24.61 4.75
C ALA A 23 16.41 23.18 5.24
N ILE A 24 16.71 22.86 6.49
CA ILE A 24 16.37 21.58 7.11
C ILE A 24 14.84 21.42 7.18
N ALA A 25 14.11 22.44 7.65
CA ALA A 25 12.65 22.40 7.77
C ALA A 25 11.96 22.18 6.41
N ILE A 26 12.42 22.87 5.35
CA ILE A 26 11.91 22.68 4.00
C ILE A 26 12.23 21.28 3.49
N GLY A 27 13.43 20.77 3.76
CA GLY A 27 13.84 19.42 3.41
C GLY A 27 12.91 18.36 4.01
N VAL A 28 12.66 18.44 5.31
CA VAL A 28 11.73 17.52 6.01
C VAL A 28 10.32 17.63 5.46
N THR A 29 9.82 18.86 5.25
CA THR A 29 8.46 19.08 4.72
C THR A 29 8.28 18.42 3.34
N ARG A 30 9.28 18.51 2.46
CA ARG A 30 9.23 17.86 1.14
C ARG A 30 9.20 16.34 1.23
N LEU A 31 9.96 15.75 2.14
CA LEU A 31 9.94 14.32 2.38
C LEU A 31 8.56 13.87 2.87
N SER A 32 8.00 14.53 3.88
CA SER A 32 6.67 14.20 4.42
C SER A 32 5.56 14.33 3.38
N LEU A 33 5.61 15.34 2.50
CA LEU A 33 4.64 15.47 1.40
C LEU A 33 4.75 14.35 0.36
N GLY A 34 5.95 13.80 0.17
CA GLY A 34 6.16 12.60 -0.66
C GLY A 34 5.48 11.37 -0.07
N GLU A 35 5.63 11.16 1.24
CA GLU A 35 5.02 10.05 1.97
C GLU A 35 3.49 10.08 1.92
N ILE A 36 2.88 11.27 2.06
CA ILE A 36 1.41 11.43 1.98
C ILE A 36 0.86 10.96 0.62
N LYS A 37 1.59 11.21 -0.47
CA LYS A 37 1.17 10.75 -1.80
C LYS A 37 1.17 9.23 -1.91
N LEU A 38 2.13 8.56 -1.29
CA LEU A 38 2.21 7.10 -1.25
C LEU A 38 1.07 6.49 -0.41
N ILE A 39 0.68 7.15 0.68
CA ILE A 39 -0.41 6.69 1.56
C ILE A 39 -1.77 6.74 0.85
N ARG A 40 -1.96 7.63 -0.13
CA ARG A 40 -3.25 7.84 -0.80
C ARG A 40 -3.81 6.58 -1.47
N ASP A 41 -2.96 5.66 -1.90
CA ASP A 41 -3.37 4.42 -2.58
C ASP A 41 -3.55 3.23 -1.62
N ILE A 42 -3.12 3.36 -0.36
CA ILE A 42 -3.26 2.33 0.67
C ILE A 42 -4.73 1.92 0.90
N PRO A 43 -5.71 2.85 1.03
CA PRO A 43 -7.10 2.46 1.27
C PRO A 43 -7.68 1.62 0.11
N ASN A 44 -7.42 2.03 -1.13
CA ASN A 44 -7.86 1.30 -2.31
C ASN A 44 -7.19 -0.09 -2.37
N SER A 45 -5.92 -0.17 -1.95
CA SER A 45 -5.17 -1.42 -1.87
C SER A 45 -5.70 -2.36 -0.80
N LEU A 46 -6.16 -1.82 0.33
CA LEU A 46 -6.74 -2.61 1.41
C LEU A 46 -8.09 -3.21 0.98
N ILE A 47 -8.90 -2.45 0.24
CA ILE A 47 -10.16 -2.96 -0.34
C ILE A 47 -9.88 -4.09 -1.34
N ALA A 48 -8.91 -3.92 -2.25
CA ALA A 48 -8.50 -4.99 -3.16
C ALA A 48 -7.98 -6.23 -2.41
N TYR A 49 -7.26 -6.03 -1.30
CA TYR A 49 -6.79 -7.14 -0.46
C TYR A 49 -7.95 -7.90 0.20
N TYR A 50 -8.91 -7.21 0.82
CA TYR A 50 -10.08 -7.86 1.41
C TYR A 50 -10.99 -8.55 0.38
N ALA A 51 -11.04 -8.03 -0.85
CA ALA A 51 -11.72 -8.71 -1.95
C ALA A 51 -11.03 -10.04 -2.29
N ALA A 52 -9.69 -10.05 -2.34
CA ALA A 52 -8.91 -11.27 -2.54
C ALA A 52 -9.13 -12.27 -1.40
N ASP A 53 -9.14 -11.80 -0.16
CA ASP A 53 -9.39 -12.59 1.05
C ASP A 53 -10.80 -13.23 1.02
N SER A 54 -11.81 -12.47 0.62
CA SER A 54 -13.17 -13.01 0.46
C SER A 54 -13.22 -14.11 -0.60
N GLY A 55 -12.49 -13.94 -1.72
CA GLY A 55 -12.40 -14.95 -2.77
C GLY A 55 -11.69 -16.23 -2.31
N ILE A 56 -10.62 -16.10 -1.50
CA ILE A 56 -9.87 -17.26 -1.03
C ILE A 56 -10.65 -18.06 0.03
N GLU A 57 -11.30 -17.37 0.97
CA GLU A 57 -12.14 -18.02 1.98
C GLU A 57 -13.30 -18.77 1.34
N ARG A 58 -13.91 -18.20 0.30
CA ARG A 58 -14.94 -18.89 -0.47
C ARG A 58 -14.40 -20.13 -1.16
N ALA A 59 -13.27 -20.03 -1.84
CA ALA A 59 -12.66 -21.16 -2.54
C ALA A 59 -12.29 -22.30 -1.58
N LEU A 60 -11.67 -21.97 -0.44
CA LEU A 60 -11.35 -22.94 0.62
C LEU A 60 -12.61 -23.57 1.22
N TYR A 61 -13.69 -22.81 1.35
CA TYR A 61 -14.97 -23.34 1.80
C TYR A 61 -15.56 -24.34 0.79
N GLU A 62 -15.53 -24.01 -0.51
CA GLU A 62 -16.00 -24.89 -1.59
C GLU A 62 -15.21 -26.21 -1.65
N GLU A 63 -13.88 -26.15 -1.47
CA GLU A 63 -13.03 -27.34 -1.29
C GLU A 63 -13.41 -28.16 -0.06
N ARG A 64 -13.62 -27.49 1.09
CA ARG A 64 -13.94 -28.14 2.35
C ARG A 64 -15.26 -28.92 2.30
N ILE A 65 -16.27 -28.41 1.61
CA ILE A 65 -17.57 -29.09 1.47
C ILE A 65 -17.59 -30.14 0.34
N GLY A 66 -16.46 -30.35 -0.35
CA GLY A 66 -16.30 -31.35 -1.40
C GLY A 66 -16.84 -30.92 -2.77
N GLY A 67 -17.13 -29.62 -2.96
CA GLY A 67 -17.55 -29.07 -4.25
C GLY A 67 -16.39 -28.78 -5.21
N GLY A 68 -15.19 -28.60 -4.66
CA GLY A 68 -14.03 -28.08 -5.39
C GLY A 68 -14.18 -26.57 -5.63
N ALA A 69 -13.09 -25.81 -5.49
CA ALA A 69 -13.09 -24.39 -5.77
C ALA A 69 -13.28 -24.16 -7.28
N ALA A 70 -14.24 -23.31 -7.64
CA ALA A 70 -14.45 -22.94 -9.03
C ALA A 70 -13.42 -21.90 -9.50
N ASP A 71 -12.84 -22.14 -10.68
CA ASP A 71 -12.03 -21.14 -11.38
C ASP A 71 -12.92 -19.95 -11.79
N GLN A 72 -12.47 -18.75 -11.46
CA GLN A 72 -13.12 -17.48 -11.74
C GLN A 72 -12.07 -16.53 -12.26
N ALA A 73 -12.24 -16.04 -13.48
CA ALA A 73 -11.30 -15.10 -14.09
C ALA A 73 -11.02 -13.90 -13.18
N ASP A 74 -9.78 -13.40 -13.18
CA ASP A 74 -9.39 -12.24 -12.38
C ASP A 74 -10.37 -11.07 -12.53
N CYS A 75 -10.80 -10.50 -11.40
CA CYS A 75 -11.72 -9.36 -11.35
C CYS A 75 -13.11 -9.62 -11.98
N SER A 76 -13.61 -10.86 -11.99
CA SER A 76 -14.90 -11.21 -12.62
C SER A 76 -16.08 -11.20 -11.64
N VAL A 77 -15.86 -11.56 -10.38
CA VAL A 77 -16.92 -11.65 -9.37
C VAL A 77 -17.06 -10.33 -8.64
N ASN A 78 -18.21 -9.67 -8.73
CA ASN A 78 -18.46 -8.39 -8.07
C ASN A 78 -18.89 -8.59 -6.61
N LEU A 79 -18.43 -7.69 -5.74
CA LEU A 79 -18.88 -7.52 -4.36
C LEU A 79 -19.70 -6.22 -4.26
N ASP A 80 -20.45 -6.05 -3.17
CA ASP A 80 -21.39 -4.94 -2.98
C ASP A 80 -20.72 -3.55 -2.90
N ASN A 81 -19.40 -3.50 -2.71
CA ASN A 81 -18.60 -2.28 -2.57
C ASN A 81 -17.84 -1.91 -3.85
N ASP A 82 -18.31 -2.35 -5.02
CA ASP A 82 -17.68 -2.21 -6.34
C ASP A 82 -16.29 -2.87 -6.49
N SER A 83 -15.80 -3.53 -5.46
CA SER A 83 -14.62 -4.38 -5.58
C SER A 83 -14.98 -5.71 -6.23
N LYS A 84 -13.96 -6.37 -6.77
CA LYS A 84 -14.12 -7.63 -7.48
C LYS A 84 -13.06 -8.61 -7.05
N TYR A 85 -13.31 -9.89 -7.24
CA TYR A 85 -12.26 -10.90 -7.14
C TYR A 85 -12.32 -11.89 -8.30
N GLY A 86 -11.24 -12.63 -8.48
CA GLY A 86 -11.18 -13.87 -9.25
C GLY A 86 -10.39 -14.90 -8.44
N VAL A 87 -10.59 -16.17 -8.74
CA VAL A 87 -9.94 -17.29 -8.07
C VAL A 87 -9.38 -18.18 -9.15
N ASN A 88 -8.08 -18.47 -9.09
CA ASN A 88 -7.44 -19.44 -9.95
C ASN A 88 -7.01 -20.66 -9.15
N VAL A 89 -7.48 -21.82 -9.57
CA VAL A 89 -7.16 -23.10 -8.93
C VAL A 89 -6.24 -23.87 -9.86
N SER A 90 -5.09 -24.29 -9.33
CA SER A 90 -4.13 -25.11 -10.07
C SER A 90 -3.66 -26.27 -9.19
N GLN A 91 -3.26 -27.36 -9.82
CA GLN A 91 -2.76 -28.54 -9.12
C GLN A 91 -1.32 -28.82 -9.58
N ILE A 92 -0.41 -28.92 -8.61
CA ILE A 92 1.00 -29.22 -8.84
C ILE A 92 1.32 -30.52 -8.10
N GLY A 93 1.24 -31.65 -8.81
CA GLY A 93 1.34 -32.96 -8.19
C GLY A 93 0.13 -33.24 -7.29
N GLU A 94 0.37 -33.49 -6.00
CA GLU A 94 -0.69 -33.68 -5.01
C GLU A 94 -1.13 -32.38 -4.33
N THR A 95 -0.38 -31.28 -4.52
CA THR A 95 -0.67 -29.98 -3.90
C THR A 95 -1.68 -29.20 -4.72
N VAL A 96 -2.74 -28.73 -4.06
CA VAL A 96 -3.71 -27.79 -4.63
C VAL A 96 -3.27 -26.38 -4.28
N VAL A 97 -3.16 -25.53 -5.31
CA VAL A 97 -2.80 -24.11 -5.18
C VAL A 97 -3.98 -23.26 -5.59
N ILE A 98 -4.48 -22.47 -4.65
CA ILE A 98 -5.57 -21.53 -4.85
C ILE A 98 -5.00 -20.12 -4.77
N LYS A 99 -5.14 -19.37 -5.85
CA LYS A 99 -4.74 -17.97 -5.94
C LYS A 99 -5.98 -17.10 -6.14
N SER A 100 -6.29 -16.27 -5.16
CA SER A 100 -7.36 -15.28 -5.26
C SER A 100 -6.78 -13.91 -5.60
N THR A 101 -7.29 -13.27 -6.65
CA THR A 101 -6.93 -11.90 -7.06
C THR A 101 -8.11 -10.97 -6.80
N GLY A 102 -7.95 -10.05 -5.85
CA GLY A 102 -8.90 -8.98 -5.57
C GLY A 102 -8.53 -7.69 -6.31
N CYS A 103 -9.56 -6.99 -6.77
CA CYS A 103 -9.46 -5.84 -7.67
C CYS A 103 -10.36 -4.71 -7.20
N TYR A 104 -9.82 -3.51 -7.11
CA TYR A 104 -10.58 -2.31 -6.82
C TYR A 104 -9.93 -1.10 -7.50
N LYS A 105 -10.70 -0.44 -8.38
CA LYS A 105 -10.17 0.59 -9.31
C LYS A 105 -8.97 0.03 -10.09
N ASP A 106 -7.83 0.72 -10.08
CA ASP A 106 -6.61 0.31 -10.76
C ASP A 106 -5.69 -0.56 -9.90
N ILE A 107 -6.12 -0.95 -8.70
CA ILE A 107 -5.30 -1.74 -7.77
C ILE A 107 -5.74 -3.19 -7.78
N ARG A 108 -4.74 -4.08 -7.87
CA ARG A 108 -4.91 -5.53 -7.74
C ARG A 108 -4.03 -6.06 -6.61
N ARG A 109 -4.56 -6.98 -5.82
CA ARG A 109 -3.84 -7.70 -4.76
C ARG A 109 -4.20 -9.18 -4.88
N ALA A 110 -3.22 -10.04 -4.65
CA ALA A 110 -3.43 -11.47 -4.70
C ALA A 110 -3.02 -12.13 -3.39
N ILE A 111 -3.76 -13.16 -3.00
CA ILE A 111 -3.47 -14.05 -1.89
C ILE A 111 -3.40 -15.46 -2.47
N GLU A 112 -2.42 -16.24 -2.04
CA GLU A 112 -2.22 -17.61 -2.50
C GLU A 112 -2.11 -18.53 -1.30
N VAL A 113 -2.77 -19.68 -1.39
CA VAL A 113 -2.71 -20.75 -0.40
C VAL A 113 -2.46 -22.05 -1.14
N SER A 114 -1.58 -22.88 -0.59
CA SER A 114 -1.25 -24.19 -1.11
C SER A 114 -1.37 -25.24 -0.01
N PHE A 115 -2.05 -26.35 -0.28
CA PHE A 115 -2.21 -27.46 0.66
C PHE A 115 -2.19 -28.83 -0.03
#